data_AF-A0A1I8Q3P4-F1
#
_entry.id   AF-A0A1I8Q3P4-F1
#
_cell.length_a   1.000
_cell.length_b   1.000
_cell.length_c   1.000
_cell.angle_alpha   90.00
_cell.angle_beta   90.00
_cell.angle_gamma   90.00
#
_symmetry.space_group_name_H-M   'P 1'
#
loop_
_entity.id
_entity.type
_entity.pdbx_description
1 polymer ?
#
loop_
_entity_poly.entity_id
_entity_poly.type
_entity_poly.pdbx_seq_one_letter_code
_entity_poly.pdbx_strand_id
1 'polypeptide(L)'
;MLKKRKIFSLLLALSLAVLTKTAKRRFNVVIKNTTCQIFSPVMKQFDCAFKMLSPSNYLIDTSFMYARELNENAEWQGLIYFSHLKGSKPIKFLDIKMNICSALSTAMTVPIVKMIMEETRKTSNLPYECPLKALFQFQYECKNFTRICAINKI
;
A
#
# COMPACT_ATOMS: atom_id res chain seq x y z
N MET A 1 42.57 1.32 38.78
CA MET A 1 41.78 0.41 37.90
C MET A 1 40.26 0.51 38.05
N LEU A 2 39.71 0.90 39.21
CA LEU A 2 38.25 0.99 39.45
C LEU A 2 37.48 1.93 38.49
N LYS A 3 38.10 3.04 38.07
CA LYS A 3 37.45 4.09 37.25
C LYS A 3 37.11 3.61 35.83
N LYS A 4 37.98 2.78 35.23
CA LYS A 4 37.76 2.19 33.89
C LYS A 4 36.62 1.15 33.90
N ARG A 5 36.47 0.39 34.98
CA ARG A 5 35.40 -0.60 35.15
C ARG A 5 34.02 0.06 35.25
N LYS A 6 33.90 1.18 35.95
CA LYS A 6 32.65 1.96 36.03
C LYS A 6 32.25 2.57 34.68
N ILE A 7 33.22 3.08 33.92
CA ILE A 7 32.97 3.64 32.57
C ILE A 7 32.49 2.55 31.61
N PHE A 8 33.11 1.37 31.64
CA PHE A 8 32.70 0.23 30.80
C PHE A 8 31.28 -0.25 31.14
N SER A 9 30.95 -0.36 32.43
CA SER A 9 29.59 -0.71 32.86
C SER A 9 28.56 0.35 32.45
N LEU A 10 28.93 1.64 32.46
CA LEU A 10 28.05 2.72 32.03
C LEU A 10 27.76 2.66 30.52
N LEU A 11 28.80 2.41 29.70
CA LEU A 11 28.67 2.25 28.24
C LEU A 11 27.81 1.04 27.88
N LEU A 12 28.01 -0.09 28.56
CA LEU A 12 27.23 -1.31 28.35
C LEU A 12 25.75 -1.11 28.72
N ALA A 13 25.49 -0.42 29.83
CA ALA A 13 24.13 -0.06 30.25
C ALA A 13 23.47 0.90 29.24
N LEU A 14 24.21 1.86 28.70
CA LEU A 14 23.71 2.77 27.66
C LEU A 14 23.34 2.01 26.38
N SER A 15 24.18 1.09 25.91
CA SER A 15 23.89 0.30 24.71
C SER A 15 22.66 -0.60 24.88
N LEU A 16 22.50 -1.21 26.06
CA LEU A 16 21.32 -2.02 26.38
C LEU A 16 20.05 -1.15 26.47
N ALA A 17 20.15 0.08 26.99
CA ALA A 17 19.03 1.02 27.07
C ALA A 17 18.63 1.58 25.68
N VAL A 18 19.57 1.72 24.75
CA VAL A 18 19.26 2.08 23.35
C VAL A 18 18.53 0.92 22.66
N LEU A 19 18.91 -0.33 22.95
CA LEU A 19 18.22 -1.51 22.39
C LEU A 19 16.75 -1.60 22.86
N THR A 20 16.47 -1.30 24.13
CA THR A 20 15.11 -1.39 24.69
C THR A 20 14.18 -0.24 24.29
N LYS A 21 14.72 0.95 23.94
CA LYS A 21 13.91 2.07 23.43
C LYS A 21 13.44 1.90 21.99
N THR A 22 13.90 0.88 21.29
CA THR A 22 13.35 0.45 19.99
C THR A 22 12.13 -0.46 20.17
N ALA A 23 11.29 -0.21 21.19
CA ALA A 23 10.00 -0.87 21.32
C ALA A 23 9.13 -0.46 20.13
N LYS A 24 8.82 -1.43 19.25
CA LYS A 24 7.94 -1.32 18.09
C LYS A 24 6.64 -0.61 18.50
N ARG A 25 6.53 0.70 18.28
CA ARG A 25 5.32 1.47 18.58
C ARG A 25 4.17 0.82 17.80
N ARG A 26 3.14 0.36 18.51
CA ARG A 26 1.93 -0.18 17.88
C ARG A 26 1.16 1.02 17.32
N PHE A 27 1.34 1.29 16.03
CA PHE A 27 0.52 2.28 15.34
C PHE A 27 -0.90 1.71 15.22
N ASN A 28 -1.89 2.42 15.76
CA ASN A 28 -3.30 2.09 15.57
C ASN A 28 -3.79 2.84 14.33
N VAL A 29 -3.90 2.13 13.20
CA VAL A 29 -4.43 2.70 11.96
C VAL A 29 -5.96 2.63 12.04
N VAL A 30 -6.61 3.80 12.00
CA VAL A 30 -8.07 3.92 12.00
C VAL A 30 -8.52 4.66 10.75
N ILE A 31 -9.12 3.92 9.81
CA ILE A 31 -9.78 4.48 8.62
C ILE A 31 -11.20 4.86 9.02
N LYS A 32 -11.49 6.17 9.04
CA LYS A 32 -12.81 6.69 9.46
C LYS A 32 -13.79 6.82 8.30
N ASN A 33 -13.35 7.40 7.20
CA ASN A 33 -14.15 7.61 6.01
C ASN A 33 -13.27 7.40 4.78
N THR A 34 -13.80 6.70 3.78
CA THR A 34 -13.13 6.50 2.51
C THR A 34 -14.10 6.87 1.40
N THR A 35 -13.63 7.69 0.47
CA THR A 35 -14.40 8.07 -0.71
C THR A 35 -13.57 7.75 -1.94
N CYS A 36 -14.20 7.12 -2.92
CA CYS A 36 -13.60 6.87 -4.22
C CYS A 36 -14.31 7.74 -5.25
N GLN A 37 -13.52 8.54 -5.95
CA GLN A 37 -14.02 9.50 -6.93
C GLN A 37 -13.35 9.24 -8.27
N ILE A 38 -14.11 9.46 -9.34
CA ILE A 38 -13.63 9.36 -10.70
C ILE A 38 -13.00 10.71 -11.08
N PHE A 39 -11.69 10.71 -11.31
CA PHE A 39 -10.93 11.91 -11.66
C PHE A 39 -10.54 11.99 -13.14
N SER A 40 -10.83 10.96 -13.92
CA SER A 40 -10.42 10.86 -15.33
C SER A 40 -11.52 10.22 -16.17
N PRO A 41 -11.76 10.71 -17.41
CA PRO A 41 -12.73 10.13 -18.33
C PRO A 41 -12.34 8.71 -18.78
N VAL A 42 -11.11 8.28 -18.49
CA VAL A 42 -10.65 6.90 -18.74
C VAL A 42 -11.39 5.91 -17.83
N MET A 43 -11.80 6.34 -16.64
CA MET A 43 -12.49 5.49 -15.67
C MET A 43 -14.00 5.75 -15.77
N LYS A 44 -14.77 4.70 -16.05
CA LYS A 44 -16.24 4.74 -16.13
C LYS A 44 -16.88 4.53 -14.75
N GLN A 45 -16.31 3.63 -13.96
CA GLN A 45 -16.80 3.29 -12.63
C GLN A 45 -15.61 3.03 -11.72
N PHE A 46 -15.69 3.51 -10.48
CA PHE A 46 -14.71 3.22 -9.44
C PHE A 46 -15.40 3.21 -8.08
N ASP A 47 -15.61 2.01 -7.56
CA ASP A 47 -16.23 1.77 -6.27
C ASP A 47 -15.19 1.20 -5.31
N CYS A 48 -15.25 1.61 -4.04
CA CYS A 48 -14.41 1.05 -3.01
C CYS A 48 -15.13 0.99 -1.67
N ALA A 49 -14.81 -0.05 -0.90
CA ALA A 49 -15.25 -0.24 0.46
C ALA A 49 -14.08 -0.68 1.33
N PHE A 50 -13.95 -0.03 2.48
CA PHE A 50 -12.93 -0.33 3.48
C PHE A 50 -13.64 -0.72 4.76
N LYS A 51 -13.60 -2.01 5.11
CA LYS A 51 -14.27 -2.55 6.29
C LYS A 51 -13.26 -3.01 7.32
N MET A 52 -13.35 -2.48 8.54
CA MET A 52 -12.52 -2.95 9.64
C MET A 52 -12.91 -4.37 10.04
N LEU A 53 -11.95 -5.30 10.01
CA LEU A 53 -12.14 -6.68 10.46
C LEU A 53 -11.70 -6.86 11.93
N SER A 54 -10.60 -6.21 12.33
CA SER A 54 -10.11 -6.17 13.71
C SER A 54 -9.19 -4.94 13.90
N PRO A 55 -8.73 -4.61 15.13
CA PRO A 55 -7.84 -3.47 15.36
C PRO A 55 -6.66 -3.44 14.38
N SER A 56 -6.57 -2.36 13.60
CA SER A 56 -5.59 -2.24 12.52
C SER A 56 -5.62 -3.43 11.56
N ASN A 57 -6.78 -3.96 11.14
CA ASN A 57 -6.92 -4.93 10.05
C ASN A 57 -8.16 -4.60 9.23
N TYR A 58 -7.99 -4.43 7.93
CA TYR A 58 -9.05 -4.00 7.03
C TYR A 58 -9.25 -4.99 5.89
N LEU A 59 -10.51 -5.18 5.53
CA LEU A 59 -10.95 -5.67 4.23
C LEU A 59 -11.01 -4.48 3.28
N ILE A 60 -10.35 -4.60 2.14
CA ILE A 60 -10.48 -3.68 1.01
C ILE A 60 -11.23 -4.43 -0.07
N ASP A 61 -12.33 -3.85 -0.52
CA ASP A 61 -13.07 -4.29 -1.69
C ASP A 61 -13.07 -3.13 -2.67
N THR A 62 -12.62 -3.37 -3.90
CA THR A 62 -12.56 -2.36 -4.94
C THR A 62 -13.05 -2.94 -6.25
N SER A 63 -13.86 -2.15 -6.95
CA SER A 63 -14.28 -2.45 -8.32
C SER A 63 -14.05 -1.25 -9.21
N PHE A 64 -13.53 -1.50 -10.41
CA PHE A 64 -13.31 -0.44 -11.38
C PHE A 64 -13.60 -0.92 -12.80
N MET A 65 -14.00 0.01 -13.65
CA MET A 65 -14.30 -0.24 -15.05
C MET A 65 -13.76 0.91 -15.88
N TYR A 66 -13.03 0.59 -16.95
CA TYR A 66 -12.55 1.59 -17.89
C TYR A 66 -13.62 1.94 -18.94
N ALA A 67 -13.69 3.21 -19.30
CA ALA A 67 -14.58 3.70 -20.36
C ALA A 67 -14.08 3.33 -21.77
N ARG A 68 -12.78 3.06 -21.90
CA ARG A 68 -12.10 2.74 -23.16
C ARG A 68 -11.02 1.68 -22.94
N GLU A 69 -10.57 1.07 -24.03
CA GLU A 69 -9.49 0.10 -23.99
C GLU A 69 -8.16 0.78 -23.61
N LEU A 70 -7.36 0.08 -22.82
CA LEU A 70 -6.00 0.51 -22.49
C LEU A 70 -5.01 -0.30 -23.32
N ASN A 71 -4.28 0.41 -24.19
CA ASN A 71 -3.25 -0.17 -25.04
C ASN A 71 -1.98 -0.48 -24.24
N GLU A 72 -1.01 -1.11 -24.91
CA GLU A 72 0.28 -1.52 -24.32
C GLU A 72 1.08 -0.38 -23.69
N ASN A 73 0.85 0.85 -24.15
CA ASN A 73 1.55 2.05 -23.69
C ASN A 73 0.80 2.81 -22.59
N ALA A 74 -0.30 2.26 -22.05
CA ALA A 74 -1.09 2.91 -21.04
C ALA A 74 -0.27 3.15 -19.75
N GLU A 75 -0.18 4.41 -19.34
CA GLU A 75 0.51 4.82 -18.12
C GLU A 75 -0.48 5.03 -16.98
N TRP A 76 -0.08 4.62 -15.78
CA TRP A 76 -0.74 4.93 -14.53
C TRP A 76 0.17 5.77 -13.64
N GLN A 77 -0.42 6.77 -12.99
CA GLN A 77 0.25 7.60 -12.00
C GLN A 77 -0.54 7.59 -10.69
N GLY A 78 0.10 7.11 -9.62
CA GLY A 78 -0.42 7.15 -8.26
C GLY A 78 0.26 8.24 -7.45
N LEU A 79 -0.54 9.16 -6.92
CA LEU A 79 -0.07 10.24 -6.04
C LEU A 79 -0.64 10.05 -4.64
N ILE A 80 0.24 9.95 -3.64
CA ILE A 80 -0.15 9.86 -2.22
C ILE A 80 0.23 11.16 -1.53
N TYR A 81 -0.72 11.76 -0.84
CA TYR A 81 -0.53 12.98 -0.05
C TYR A 81 -0.86 12.71 1.42
N PHE A 82 -0.12 13.33 2.33
CA PHE A 82 -0.44 13.37 3.75
C PHE A 82 -0.77 14.80 4.18
N SER A 83 -1.83 14.94 4.96
CA SER A 83 -2.23 16.21 5.57
C SER A 83 -2.17 16.09 7.07
N HIS A 84 -1.58 17.08 7.75
CA HIS A 84 -1.64 17.14 9.21
C HIS A 84 -3.04 17.57 9.66
N LEU A 85 -3.53 16.96 10.74
CA LEU A 85 -4.84 17.26 11.35
C LEU A 85 -5.02 18.74 11.74
N LYS A 86 -3.91 19.48 11.94
CA LYS A 86 -3.90 20.90 12.35
C LYS A 86 -3.67 21.89 11.20
N GLY A 87 -4.00 21.53 9.95
CA GLY A 87 -4.22 22.51 8.89
C GLY A 87 -2.99 22.91 8.06
N SER A 88 -2.09 21.98 7.77
CA SER A 88 -1.07 22.22 6.73
C SER A 88 -1.62 21.89 5.34
N LYS A 89 -1.06 22.52 4.30
CA LYS A 89 -1.22 22.07 2.91
C LYS A 89 -0.87 20.58 2.81
N PRO A 90 -1.58 19.78 1.99
CA PRO A 90 -1.22 18.38 1.76
C PRO A 90 0.21 18.29 1.24
N ILE A 91 1.03 17.44 1.88
CA ILE A 91 2.42 17.20 1.47
C ILE A 91 2.43 15.95 0.61
N LYS A 92 3.00 16.04 -0.59
CA LYS A 92 3.19 14.91 -1.50
C LYS A 92 4.19 13.93 -0.87
N PHE A 93 3.71 12.73 -0.60
CA PHE A 93 4.50 11.66 0.01
C PHE A 93 5.08 10.69 -1.02
N LEU A 94 4.28 10.33 -2.02
CA LEU A 94 4.67 9.34 -3.01
C LEU A 94 4.11 9.72 -4.38
N ASP A 95 4.94 9.54 -5.41
CA ASP A 95 4.59 9.64 -6.82
C ASP A 95 5.11 8.40 -7.52
N ILE A 96 4.19 7.53 -7.93
CA ILE A 96 4.53 6.32 -8.67
C ILE A 96 3.98 6.51 -10.08
N LYS A 97 4.86 6.51 -11.06
CA LYS A 97 4.49 6.44 -12.47
C LYS A 97 4.95 5.10 -13.03
N MET A 98 4.06 4.40 -13.74
CA MET A 98 4.34 3.07 -14.28
C MET A 98 3.49 2.79 -15.51
N ASN A 99 4.03 2.02 -16.44
CA ASN A 99 3.25 1.44 -17.53
C ASN A 99 2.40 0.28 -16.96
N ILE A 100 1.08 0.35 -17.17
CA ILE A 100 0.12 -0.61 -16.62
C ILE A 100 0.43 -2.02 -17.15
N CYS A 101 0.67 -2.15 -18.44
CA CYS A 101 0.88 -3.44 -19.09
C CYS A 101 2.17 -4.13 -18.64
N SER A 102 3.23 -3.36 -18.42
CA SER A 102 4.51 -3.83 -17.86
C SER A 102 4.35 -4.30 -16.41
N ALA A 103 3.41 -3.70 -15.66
CA ALA A 103 3.08 -4.13 -14.31
C ALA A 103 2.30 -5.44 -14.30
N LEU A 104 1.36 -5.59 -15.25
CA LEU A 104 0.61 -6.83 -15.45
C LEU A 104 1.51 -7.99 -15.86
N SER A 105 2.61 -7.74 -16.58
CA SER A 105 3.56 -8.77 -17.02
C SER A 105 4.67 -9.12 -16.01
N THR A 106 4.63 -8.60 -14.77
CA THR A 106 5.48 -8.98 -13.62
C THR A 106 6.82 -8.21 -13.50
N ALA A 107 7.06 -7.18 -14.31
CA ALA A 107 8.31 -6.41 -14.28
C ALA A 107 8.33 -5.29 -13.20
N MET A 108 7.94 -5.62 -11.96
CA MET A 108 7.85 -4.62 -10.88
C MET A 108 9.15 -4.49 -10.09
N THR A 109 9.78 -3.33 -10.17
CA THR A 109 11.06 -3.01 -9.48
C THR A 109 10.89 -2.66 -8.00
N VAL A 110 9.71 -2.16 -7.60
CA VAL A 110 9.45 -1.74 -6.22
C VAL A 110 8.86 -2.91 -5.41
N PRO A 111 9.52 -3.38 -4.33
CA PRO A 111 9.11 -4.58 -3.59
C PRO A 111 7.68 -4.52 -3.04
N ILE A 112 7.26 -3.35 -2.54
CA ILE A 112 5.90 -3.15 -2.00
C ILE A 112 4.86 -3.34 -3.10
N VAL A 113 5.10 -2.75 -4.28
CA VAL A 113 4.15 -2.83 -5.38
C VAL A 113 4.12 -4.24 -5.97
N LYS A 114 5.26 -4.93 -6.02
CA LYS A 114 5.34 -6.35 -6.39
C LYS A 114 4.46 -7.21 -5.47
N MET A 115 4.56 -7.05 -4.15
CA MET A 115 3.73 -7.79 -3.20
C MET A 115 2.24 -7.51 -3.38
N ILE A 116 1.85 -6.25 -3.59
CA ILE A 116 0.46 -5.88 -3.86
C ILE A 116 -0.03 -6.57 -5.14
N MET A 117 0.74 -6.49 -6.24
CA MET A 117 0.37 -7.09 -7.52
C MET A 117 0.28 -8.62 -7.45
N GLU A 118 1.18 -9.28 -6.73
CA GLU A 118 1.12 -10.73 -6.52
C GLU A 118 -0.15 -11.15 -5.78
N GLU A 119 -0.57 -10.38 -4.78
CA GLU A 119 -1.81 -10.66 -4.05
C GLU A 119 -3.06 -10.31 -4.88
N THR A 120 -3.03 -9.17 -5.58
CA THR A 120 -4.07 -8.77 -6.52
C THR A 120 -4.30 -9.84 -7.57
N ARG A 121 -3.27 -10.45 -8.13
CA ARG A 121 -3.41 -11.55 -9.09
C ARG A 121 -4.13 -12.77 -8.52
N LYS A 122 -3.94 -13.07 -7.23
CA LYS A 122 -4.60 -14.22 -6.59
C LYS A 122 -6.06 -13.97 -6.28
N THR A 123 -6.44 -12.73 -6.02
CA THR A 123 -7.77 -12.37 -5.48
C THR A 123 -8.58 -11.46 -6.38
N SER A 124 -8.12 -11.19 -7.60
CA SER A 124 -8.84 -10.39 -8.60
C SER A 124 -9.03 -11.14 -9.91
N ASN A 125 -9.96 -10.64 -10.72
CA ASN A 125 -10.17 -11.06 -12.11
C ASN A 125 -9.33 -10.21 -13.10
N LEU A 126 -8.23 -9.61 -12.64
CA LEU A 126 -7.36 -8.78 -13.46
C LEU A 126 -6.57 -9.65 -14.46
N PRO A 127 -6.58 -9.35 -15.77
CA PRO A 127 -5.81 -10.09 -16.76
C PRO A 127 -4.32 -9.81 -16.61
N TYR A 128 -3.51 -10.79 -17.01
CA TYR A 128 -2.04 -10.74 -16.95
C TYR A 128 -1.41 -10.04 -18.15
N GLU A 129 -2.20 -9.77 -19.17
CA GLU A 129 -1.76 -9.27 -20.46
C GLU A 129 -2.61 -8.07 -20.88
N CYS A 130 -1.99 -7.18 -21.63
CA CYS A 130 -2.67 -6.11 -22.34
C CYS A 130 -3.02 -6.56 -23.77
N PRO A 131 -3.97 -5.87 -24.45
CA PRO A 131 -4.72 -4.70 -24.01
C PRO A 131 -5.81 -5.01 -22.97
N LEU A 132 -6.08 -4.05 -22.08
CA LEU A 132 -7.22 -4.15 -21.16
C LEU A 132 -8.50 -3.70 -21.86
N LYS A 133 -9.49 -4.60 -21.91
CA LYS A 133 -10.77 -4.35 -22.59
C LYS A 133 -11.58 -3.24 -21.91
N ALA A 134 -12.25 -2.44 -22.73
CA ALA A 134 -13.22 -1.46 -22.28
C ALA A 134 -14.43 -2.16 -21.64
N LEU A 135 -15.09 -1.47 -20.71
CA LEU A 135 -16.35 -1.92 -20.11
C LEU A 135 -16.29 -3.26 -19.37
N PHE A 136 -15.09 -3.80 -19.18
CA PHE A 136 -14.88 -4.95 -18.31
C PHE A 136 -14.80 -4.49 -16.86
N GLN A 137 -15.55 -5.15 -15.99
CA GLN A 137 -15.55 -4.86 -14.56
C GLN A 137 -14.44 -5.65 -13.88
N PHE A 138 -13.43 -4.94 -13.39
CA PHE A 138 -12.39 -5.50 -12.55
C PHE A 138 -12.83 -5.43 -11.08
N GLN A 139 -12.54 -6.49 -10.34
CA GLN A 139 -12.87 -6.65 -8.94
C GLN A 139 -11.66 -7.18 -8.19
N TYR A 140 -11.36 -6.58 -7.05
CA TYR A 140 -10.27 -6.97 -6.18
C TYR A 140 -10.72 -6.94 -4.72
N GLU A 141 -10.51 -8.06 -4.04
CA GLU A 141 -10.73 -8.20 -2.60
C GLU A 141 -9.40 -8.47 -1.89
N CYS A 142 -9.09 -7.68 -0.85
CA CYS A 142 -7.92 -7.87 0.00
C CYS A 142 -8.33 -7.99 1.46
N LYS A 143 -8.08 -9.14 2.07
CA LYS A 143 -8.26 -9.34 3.51
C LYS A 143 -6.98 -8.97 4.26
N ASN A 144 -7.15 -8.40 5.44
CA ASN A 144 -6.07 -8.10 6.38
C ASN A 144 -5.02 -7.10 5.87
N PHE A 145 -5.43 -6.06 5.14
CA PHE A 145 -4.56 -5.06 4.50
C PHE A 145 -3.39 -4.53 5.36
N THR A 146 -3.62 -4.30 6.65
CA THR A 146 -2.60 -3.77 7.56
C THR A 146 -1.62 -4.83 8.06
N ARG A 147 -1.94 -6.12 7.94
CA ARG A 147 -1.06 -7.27 8.23
C ARG A 147 -0.21 -7.63 7.01
N ILE A 148 0.08 -6.65 6.14
CA ILE A 148 0.61 -6.75 4.77
C ILE A 148 -0.59 -6.99 3.82
N CYS A 149 -0.41 -6.94 2.51
CA CYS A 149 -0.76 -8.11 1.72
C CYS A 149 -0.22 -9.37 2.44
N ALA A 150 -0.94 -9.84 3.47
CA ALA A 150 -0.42 -10.67 4.55
C ALA A 150 0.24 -11.90 3.96
N ILE A 151 1.58 -11.92 4.09
CA ILE A 151 2.42 -13.08 3.82
C ILE A 151 1.84 -14.24 4.64
N ASN A 152 0.99 -15.03 4.02
CA ASN A 152 0.91 -16.46 4.28
C ASN A 152 1.89 -17.09 3.31
N LYS A 153 3.13 -17.20 3.76
CA LYS A 153 3.98 -18.31 3.33
C LYS A 153 3.90 -19.33 4.46
N ILE A 154 3.31 -20.48 4.16
CA ILE A 154 3.53 -21.72 4.91
C ILE A 154 5.05 -21.95 4.99
#